data_AF-A0A4Q6A7C5-F1
#
_entry.id   AF-A0A4Q6A7C5-F1
#
_cell.length_a   1.000
_cell.length_b   1.000
_cell.length_c   1.000
_cell.angle_alpha   90.00
_cell.angle_beta   90.00
_cell.angle_gamma   90.00
#
_symmetry.space_group_name_H-M   'P 1'
#
loop_
_entity.id
_entity.type
_entity.pdbx_description
1 polymer ?
#
loop_
_entity_poly.entity_id
_entity_poly.type
_entity_poly.pdbx_seq_one_letter_code
_entity_poly.pdbx_strand_id
1 'polypeptide(L)'
;MKRKNVLKTVIFLVAVTATLFHACAPLHEFGETPAYGGKNDIPYRLPAYDHSQKTVVIVANNDGTELFDMMAPYYLFSATGKANVYIVAKDKFPIVIKKGVFVLPQLTFTQVDSLHLHPDVIVIPFLAVGDSLHQDPVIVSWIKKHYADDVNILSVCDGAATAAATGLFDGKPITAHASDYEGIKASFRKPLWIQNTSVSGSGNLFSTAGVSNATEGSLTLISQLFGKETMQKVIANISYPYDSPKLSHQSNTFHFRDKVTIAKKLIFRKNKKLGFLLQDG
;
A
#
# COMPACT_ATOMS: atom_id res chain seq x y z
N MET A 1 28.36 -49.20 17.21
CA MET A 1 27.18 -49.16 16.29
C MET A 1 26.42 -47.82 16.27
N LYS A 2 26.33 -47.04 17.36
CA LYS A 2 25.53 -45.80 17.42
C LYS A 2 26.04 -44.60 16.57
N ARG A 3 27.36 -44.41 16.43
CA ARG A 3 27.95 -43.24 15.70
C ARG A 3 27.63 -43.19 14.20
N LYS A 4 27.60 -44.34 13.49
CA LYS A 4 27.28 -44.38 12.06
C LYS A 4 25.82 -44.03 11.76
N ASN A 5 24.90 -44.35 12.67
CA ASN A 5 23.49 -44.00 12.50
C ASN A 5 23.24 -42.52 12.77
N VAL A 6 23.90 -41.93 13.77
CA VAL A 6 23.83 -40.48 14.02
C VAL A 6 24.37 -39.69 12.83
N LEU A 7 25.50 -40.11 12.25
CA LEU A 7 26.08 -39.45 11.08
C LEU A 7 25.14 -39.51 9.86
N LYS A 8 24.49 -40.66 9.61
CA LYS A 8 23.50 -40.80 8.53
C LYS A 8 22.27 -39.91 8.76
N THR A 9 21.77 -39.83 10.00
CA THR A 9 20.64 -38.95 10.33
C THR A 9 21.00 -37.48 10.14
N VAL A 10 22.20 -37.05 10.55
CA VAL A 10 22.66 -35.66 10.36
C VAL A 10 22.80 -35.33 8.87
N ILE A 11 23.43 -36.22 8.08
CA ILE A 11 23.55 -36.02 6.62
C ILE A 11 22.18 -35.94 5.96
N PHE A 12 21.25 -36.81 6.35
CA PHE A 12 19.88 -36.78 5.84
C PHE A 12 19.15 -35.48 6.21
N LEU A 13 19.29 -35.01 7.46
CA LEU A 13 18.67 -33.76 7.91
C LEU A 13 19.24 -32.56 7.16
N VAL A 14 20.57 -32.50 6.96
CA VAL A 14 21.25 -31.45 6.18
C VAL A 14 20.83 -31.48 4.72
N ALA A 15 20.70 -32.68 4.13
CA ALA A 15 20.21 -32.81 2.76
C ALA A 15 18.75 -32.33 2.65
N VAL A 16 17.88 -32.70 3.58
CA VAL A 16 16.48 -32.26 3.60
C VAL A 16 16.39 -30.75 3.80
N THR A 17 17.14 -30.15 4.72
CA THR A 17 17.14 -28.69 4.92
C THR A 17 17.69 -27.96 3.70
N ALA A 18 18.79 -28.43 3.09
CA ALA A 18 19.33 -27.84 1.87
C ALA A 18 18.37 -27.93 0.67
N THR A 19 17.66 -29.06 0.54
CA THR A 19 16.65 -29.26 -0.50
C THR A 19 15.42 -28.38 -0.27
N LEU A 20 14.96 -28.24 0.97
CA LEU A 20 13.89 -27.31 1.35
C LEU A 20 14.31 -25.85 1.11
N PHE A 21 15.56 -25.50 1.41
CA PHE A 21 16.10 -24.16 1.16
C PHE A 21 16.14 -23.84 -0.34
N HIS A 22 16.63 -24.76 -1.18
CA HIS A 22 16.62 -24.60 -2.64
C HIS A 22 15.22 -24.61 -3.23
N ALA A 23 14.32 -25.47 -2.74
CA ALA A 23 12.92 -25.49 -3.17
C ALA A 23 12.16 -24.20 -2.79
N CYS A 24 12.60 -23.51 -1.74
CA CYS A 24 12.07 -22.22 -1.31
C CYS A 24 12.86 -21.01 -1.84
N ALA A 25 14.00 -21.18 -2.52
CA ALA A 25 14.76 -20.06 -3.10
C ALA A 25 13.90 -19.21 -4.08
N PRO A 26 13.04 -19.80 -4.94
CA PRO A 26 12.13 -19.01 -5.77
C PRO A 26 11.09 -18.21 -4.97
N LEU A 27 10.74 -18.64 -3.76
CA LEU A 27 9.86 -17.87 -2.85
C LEU A 27 10.62 -16.74 -2.16
N HIS A 28 11.93 -16.91 -1.91
CA HIS A 28 12.80 -15.88 -1.36
C HIS A 28 13.03 -14.76 -2.39
N GLU A 29 13.40 -15.13 -3.63
CA GLU A 29 13.59 -14.18 -4.74
C GLU A 29 12.30 -13.43 -5.11
N PHE A 30 11.12 -14.04 -4.95
CA PHE A 30 9.84 -13.38 -5.22
C PHE A 30 9.54 -12.21 -4.27
N GLY A 31 10.22 -12.17 -3.11
CA GLY A 31 10.11 -11.09 -2.11
C GLY A 31 11.18 -10.01 -2.24
N GLU A 32 12.23 -10.23 -3.05
CA GLU A 32 13.30 -9.26 -3.21
C GLU A 32 12.87 -8.15 -4.19
N THR A 33 12.91 -6.91 -3.71
CA THR A 33 12.79 -5.73 -4.57
C THR A 33 14.19 -5.32 -5.05
N PRO A 34 14.45 -5.31 -6.36
CA PRO A 34 15.76 -4.96 -6.88
C PRO A 34 16.08 -3.50 -6.54
N ALA A 35 17.29 -3.23 -6.06
CA ALA A 35 17.77 -1.87 -5.88
C ALA A 35 17.99 -1.20 -7.25
N TYR A 36 17.69 0.09 -7.36
CA TYR A 36 17.98 0.85 -8.57
C TYR A 36 19.50 1.00 -8.72
N GLY A 37 20.09 0.35 -9.72
CA GLY A 37 21.53 0.42 -10.04
C GLY A 37 21.90 1.43 -11.12
N GLY A 38 20.96 2.28 -11.57
CA GLY A 38 21.20 3.24 -12.64
C GLY A 38 21.84 4.55 -12.17
N LYS A 39 22.26 5.40 -13.13
CA LYS A 39 22.70 6.77 -12.84
C LYS A 39 21.50 7.70 -12.68
N ASN A 40 21.55 8.58 -11.69
CA ASN A 40 20.49 9.55 -11.41
C ASN A 40 20.70 10.89 -12.16
N ASP A 41 20.97 10.83 -13.46
CA ASP A 41 21.25 12.00 -14.31
C ASP A 41 20.02 12.41 -15.14
N ILE A 42 18.80 12.17 -14.61
CA ILE A 42 17.56 12.43 -15.34
C ILE A 42 17.27 13.94 -15.30
N PRO A 43 17.18 14.63 -16.46
CA PRO A 43 16.90 16.06 -16.48
C PRO A 43 15.56 16.33 -15.81
N TYR A 44 15.61 17.16 -14.77
CA TYR A 44 14.46 17.42 -13.91
C TYR A 44 13.84 18.79 -14.22
N ARG A 45 12.53 18.81 -14.39
CA ARG A 45 11.72 20.02 -14.48
C ARG A 45 10.66 19.97 -13.38
N LEU A 46 10.50 21.08 -12.66
CA LEU A 46 9.39 21.21 -11.74
C LEU A 46 8.07 21.01 -12.50
N PRO A 47 7.13 20.23 -11.96
CA PRO A 47 5.83 20.05 -12.59
C PRO A 47 5.07 21.38 -12.62
N ALA A 48 4.17 21.55 -13.58
CA ALA A 48 3.27 22.68 -13.61
C ALA A 48 2.34 22.65 -12.39
N TYR A 49 2.00 23.83 -11.87
CA TYR A 49 1.10 24.01 -10.73
C TYR A 49 0.00 25.01 -11.10
N ASP A 50 -1.25 24.58 -10.93
CA ASP A 50 -2.43 25.42 -11.13
C ASP A 50 -3.02 25.83 -9.78
N HIS A 51 -2.90 27.12 -9.44
CA HIS A 51 -3.38 27.65 -8.16
C HIS A 51 -4.90 27.56 -7.96
N SER A 52 -5.68 27.32 -9.02
CA SER A 52 -7.13 27.13 -8.94
C SER A 52 -7.54 25.70 -8.58
N GLN A 53 -6.60 24.76 -8.66
CA GLN A 53 -6.84 23.33 -8.43
C GLN A 53 -6.41 22.89 -7.05
N LYS A 54 -7.09 21.86 -6.54
CA LYS A 54 -6.72 21.21 -5.29
C LYS A 54 -5.39 20.47 -5.43
N THR A 55 -4.59 20.41 -4.37
CA THR A 55 -3.31 19.71 -4.36
C THR A 55 -3.44 18.34 -3.70
N VAL A 56 -3.14 17.29 -4.46
CA VAL A 56 -3.10 15.91 -3.99
C VAL A 56 -1.65 15.45 -3.94
N VAL A 57 -1.16 15.19 -2.73
CA VAL A 57 0.17 14.63 -2.49
C VAL A 57 0.04 13.13 -2.23
N ILE A 58 0.77 12.34 -3.01
CA ILE A 58 0.91 10.89 -2.79
C ILE A 58 2.30 10.66 -2.23
N VAL A 59 2.35 10.28 -0.95
CA VAL A 59 3.60 10.03 -0.26
C VAL A 59 4.21 8.73 -0.79
N ALA A 60 5.53 8.74 -0.99
CA ALA A 60 6.28 7.57 -1.37
C ALA A 60 7.55 7.44 -0.53
N ASN A 61 7.97 6.21 -0.28
CA ASN A 61 9.26 5.89 0.30
C ASN A 61 10.17 5.37 -0.80
N ASN A 62 11.33 6.02 -0.98
CA ASN A 62 12.31 5.65 -1.99
C ASN A 62 12.74 4.18 -1.88
N ASP A 63 12.77 3.62 -0.68
CA ASP A 63 13.17 2.24 -0.43
C ASP A 63 12.11 1.21 -0.85
N GLY A 64 10.83 1.60 -0.85
CA GLY A 64 9.74 0.69 -1.18
C GLY A 64 8.36 1.31 -1.04
N THR A 65 7.60 1.31 -2.12
CA THR A 65 6.17 1.70 -2.11
C THR A 65 5.33 0.66 -2.86
N GLU A 66 4.13 0.36 -2.36
CA GLU A 66 3.19 -0.53 -3.05
C GLU A 66 2.65 0.14 -4.32
N LEU A 67 2.65 -0.61 -5.43
CA LEU A 67 2.42 -0.09 -6.77
C LEU A 67 1.04 0.52 -6.95
N PHE A 68 0.01 -0.27 -6.64
CA PHE A 68 -1.36 0.09 -6.96
C PHE A 68 -1.94 1.01 -5.89
N ASP A 69 -1.51 0.89 -4.63
CA ASP A 69 -1.80 1.86 -3.57
C ASP A 69 -1.40 3.29 -3.96
N MET A 70 -0.30 3.42 -4.72
CA MET A 70 0.19 4.72 -5.21
C MET A 70 -0.44 5.11 -6.56
N MET A 71 -0.48 4.19 -7.52
CA MET A 71 -0.86 4.50 -8.90
C MET A 71 -2.35 4.66 -9.12
N ALA A 72 -3.21 3.92 -8.40
CA ALA A 72 -4.65 4.07 -8.55
C ALA A 72 -5.13 5.45 -8.06
N PRO A 73 -4.75 5.96 -6.87
CA PRO A 73 -5.07 7.33 -6.48
C PRO A 73 -4.47 8.35 -7.43
N TYR A 74 -3.22 8.17 -7.87
CA TYR A 74 -2.56 9.07 -8.82
C TYR A 74 -3.41 9.26 -10.07
N TYR A 75 -3.81 8.15 -10.70
CA TYR A 75 -4.60 8.18 -11.91
C TYR A 75 -6.00 8.78 -11.67
N LEU A 76 -6.70 8.33 -10.62
CA LEU A 76 -8.10 8.72 -10.39
C LEU A 76 -8.23 10.21 -10.05
N PHE A 77 -7.36 10.75 -9.20
CA PHE A 77 -7.36 12.19 -8.92
C PHE A 77 -6.96 13.01 -10.17
N SER A 78 -6.00 12.53 -10.96
CA SER A 78 -5.60 13.20 -12.21
C SER A 78 -6.75 13.21 -13.24
N ALA A 79 -7.50 12.11 -13.33
CA ALA A 79 -8.63 11.96 -14.24
C ALA A 79 -9.80 12.91 -13.95
N THR A 80 -9.80 13.57 -12.79
CA THR A 80 -10.78 14.64 -12.49
C THR A 80 -10.58 15.88 -13.35
N GLY A 81 -9.34 16.13 -13.81
CA GLY A 81 -8.94 17.39 -14.45
C GLY A 81 -9.03 18.61 -13.52
N LYS A 82 -9.11 18.41 -12.20
CA LYS A 82 -9.36 19.45 -11.18
C LYS A 82 -8.36 19.43 -10.03
N ALA A 83 -7.29 18.64 -10.16
CA ALA A 83 -6.29 18.45 -9.11
C ALA A 83 -4.86 18.47 -9.66
N ASN A 84 -3.98 19.18 -8.95
CA ASN A 84 -2.55 19.00 -9.06
C ASN A 84 -2.17 17.72 -8.31
N VAL A 85 -1.68 16.68 -9.00
CA VAL A 85 -1.35 15.40 -8.38
C VAL A 85 0.15 15.14 -8.46
N TYR A 86 0.79 14.96 -7.30
CA TYR A 86 2.23 14.76 -7.19
C TYR A 86 2.59 13.55 -6.36
N ILE A 87 3.52 12.73 -6.85
CA ILE A 87 4.22 11.75 -6.03
C ILE A 87 5.38 12.48 -5.35
N VAL A 88 5.43 12.38 -4.03
CA VAL A 88 6.38 13.10 -3.18
C VAL A 88 7.13 12.11 -2.32
N ALA A 89 8.46 12.17 -2.38
CA ALA A 89 9.33 11.31 -1.58
C ALA A 89 10.37 12.13 -0.83
N LYS A 90 11.22 11.47 -0.04
CA LYS A 90 12.32 12.13 0.68
C LYS A 90 13.36 12.66 -0.30
N ASP A 91 13.81 11.79 -1.20
CA ASP A 91 14.92 12.07 -2.11
C ASP A 91 14.45 12.07 -3.57
N LYS A 92 15.12 12.88 -4.41
CA LYS A 92 14.97 12.84 -5.89
C LYS A 92 15.67 11.64 -6.50
N PHE A 93 15.43 10.47 -5.93
CA PHE A 93 15.94 9.20 -6.40
C PHE A 93 14.77 8.32 -6.84
N PRO A 94 14.93 7.42 -7.81
CA PRO A 94 13.86 6.51 -8.19
C PRO A 94 13.31 5.75 -6.99
N ILE A 95 11.99 5.79 -6.85
CA ILE A 95 11.23 5.01 -5.87
C ILE A 95 11.23 3.57 -6.36
N VAL A 96 11.64 2.65 -5.50
CA VAL A 96 11.48 1.22 -5.74
C VAL A 96 10.02 0.86 -5.52
N ILE A 97 9.34 0.42 -6.58
CA ILE A 97 7.96 -0.03 -6.50
C ILE A 97 7.92 -1.55 -6.42
N LYS A 98 7.11 -2.06 -5.48
CA LYS A 98 6.90 -3.51 -5.35
C LYS A 98 6.46 -4.07 -6.70
N LYS A 99 7.02 -5.23 -7.07
CA LYS A 99 6.92 -5.85 -8.42
C LYS A 99 7.87 -5.30 -9.48
N GLY A 100 8.87 -4.49 -9.11
CA GLY A 100 10.07 -4.24 -9.93
C GLY A 100 10.02 -3.03 -10.86
N VAL A 101 9.07 -2.12 -10.64
CA VAL A 101 8.98 -0.85 -11.38
C VAL A 101 9.76 0.22 -10.61
N PHE A 102 10.35 1.18 -11.33
CA PHE A 102 10.96 2.36 -10.73
C PHE A 102 10.20 3.62 -11.19
N VAL A 103 9.86 4.50 -10.25
CA VAL A 103 9.17 5.76 -10.54
C VAL A 103 9.97 6.91 -9.95
N LEU A 104 10.23 7.95 -10.75
CA LEU A 104 10.87 9.16 -10.23
C LEU A 104 9.79 10.03 -9.54
N PRO A 105 9.99 10.46 -8.28
CA PRO A 105 9.03 11.34 -7.61
C PRO A 105 8.97 12.70 -8.32
N GLN A 106 7.77 13.29 -8.45
CA GLN A 106 7.60 14.63 -9.03
C GLN A 106 8.09 15.74 -8.10
N LEU A 107 8.10 15.55 -6.78
CA LEU A 107 8.66 16.52 -5.82
C LEU A 107 9.36 15.79 -4.65
N THR A 108 10.20 16.49 -3.90
CA THR A 108 10.61 16.04 -2.56
C THR A 108 9.79 16.70 -1.47
N PHE A 109 9.80 16.13 -0.27
CA PHE A 109 9.24 16.77 0.93
C PHE A 109 9.75 18.20 1.12
N THR A 110 11.07 18.42 0.96
CA THR A 110 11.68 19.75 1.06
C THR A 110 11.22 20.69 -0.05
N GLN A 111 10.98 20.18 -1.26
CA GLN A 111 10.47 21.00 -2.36
C GLN A 111 9.00 21.41 -2.12
N VAL A 112 8.15 20.53 -1.59
CA VAL A 112 6.78 20.90 -1.20
C VAL A 112 6.82 22.03 -0.18
N ASP A 113 7.68 21.91 0.84
CA ASP A 113 7.88 22.96 1.86
C ASP A 113 8.37 24.28 1.26
N SER A 114 9.39 24.23 0.39
CA SER A 114 10.04 25.42 -0.18
C SER A 114 9.16 26.15 -1.19
N LEU A 115 8.28 25.42 -1.86
CA LEU A 115 7.29 25.97 -2.79
C LEU A 115 6.01 26.41 -2.08
N HIS A 116 5.91 26.22 -0.76
CA HIS A 116 4.73 26.51 0.04
C HIS A 116 3.44 25.87 -0.50
N LEU A 117 3.54 24.66 -1.04
CA LEU A 117 2.37 23.95 -1.55
C LEU A 117 1.57 23.40 -0.35
N HIS A 118 0.30 23.79 -0.26
CA HIS A 118 -0.63 23.30 0.76
C HIS A 118 -1.39 22.08 0.22
N PRO A 119 -1.24 20.88 0.81
CA PRO A 119 -2.00 19.70 0.38
C PRO A 119 -3.47 19.81 0.77
N ASP A 120 -4.40 19.61 -0.18
CA ASP A 120 -5.81 19.34 0.13
C ASP A 120 -6.04 17.85 0.48
N VAL A 121 -5.18 16.97 -0.06
CA VAL A 121 -5.21 15.53 0.17
C VAL A 121 -3.79 15.01 0.34
N ILE A 122 -3.56 14.18 1.35
CA ILE A 122 -2.36 13.37 1.51
C ILE A 122 -2.77 11.90 1.42
N VAL A 123 -2.32 11.22 0.37
CA VAL A 123 -2.45 9.77 0.20
C VAL A 123 -1.25 9.09 0.81
N ILE A 124 -1.49 8.07 1.64
CA ILE A 124 -0.47 7.28 2.34
C ILE A 124 -0.60 5.82 1.86
N PRO A 125 0.15 5.43 0.82
CA PRO A 125 0.29 4.03 0.39
C PRO A 125 0.95 3.15 1.46
N PHE A 126 1.10 1.85 1.19
CA PHE A 126 2.06 1.05 1.96
C PHE A 126 3.52 1.40 1.60
N LEU A 127 4.27 1.89 2.59
CA LEU A 127 5.61 2.51 2.45
C LEU A 127 6.80 1.66 2.96
N ALA A 128 6.57 0.40 3.38
CA ALA A 128 7.62 -0.40 4.01
C ALA A 128 8.21 -1.50 3.10
N VAL A 129 9.52 -1.72 3.25
CA VAL A 129 10.26 -2.88 2.76
C VAL A 129 10.40 -3.87 3.92
N GLY A 130 9.78 -5.04 3.81
CA GLY A 130 9.88 -6.08 4.84
C GLY A 130 8.88 -5.92 5.99
N ASP A 131 9.14 -5.01 6.92
CA ASP A 131 8.35 -4.87 8.17
C ASP A 131 7.38 -3.68 8.12
N SER A 132 6.07 -3.98 8.01
CA SER A 132 5.01 -2.98 8.02
C SER A 132 4.85 -2.24 9.34
N LEU A 133 5.51 -2.67 10.43
CA LEU A 133 5.48 -2.00 11.73
C LEU A 133 6.55 -0.93 11.88
N HIS A 134 7.64 -0.98 11.11
CA HIS A 134 8.69 0.02 11.14
C HIS A 134 8.34 1.21 10.23
N GLN A 135 8.00 2.35 10.84
CA GLN A 135 7.64 3.57 10.10
C GLN A 135 8.83 4.53 10.00
N ASP A 136 9.04 5.11 8.82
CA ASP A 136 10.04 6.16 8.64
C ASP A 136 9.59 7.44 9.41
N PRO A 137 10.35 7.87 10.43
CA PRO A 137 10.00 9.05 11.22
C PRO A 137 9.99 10.34 10.41
N VAL A 138 10.74 10.44 9.31
CA VAL A 138 10.74 11.61 8.41
C VAL A 138 9.38 11.73 7.72
N ILE A 139 8.88 10.62 7.17
CA ILE A 139 7.56 10.59 6.50
C ILE A 139 6.44 10.88 7.52
N VAL A 140 6.46 10.20 8.66
CA VAL A 140 5.45 10.41 9.72
C VAL A 140 5.42 11.87 10.18
N SER A 141 6.59 12.47 10.41
CA SER A 141 6.70 13.87 10.83
C SER A 141 6.24 14.83 9.74
N TRP A 142 6.54 14.55 8.47
CA TRP A 142 6.12 15.37 7.35
C TRP A 142 4.59 15.36 7.19
N ILE A 143 3.95 14.19 7.28
CA ILE A 143 2.48 14.07 7.25
C ILE A 143 1.85 14.88 8.38
N LYS A 144 2.37 14.74 9.62
CA LYS A 144 1.86 15.51 10.77
C LYS A 144 2.01 17.02 10.59
N LYS A 145 3.14 17.46 10.02
CA LYS A 145 3.42 18.88 9.76
C LYS A 145 2.43 19.48 8.76
N HIS A 146 2.05 18.72 7.73
CA HIS A 146 1.17 19.18 6.66
C HIS A 146 -0.31 18.89 6.90
N TYR A 147 -0.65 18.23 8.00
CA TYR A 147 -2.04 17.99 8.36
C TYR A 147 -2.66 19.21 9.05
N ALA A 148 -3.85 19.59 8.60
CA ALA A 148 -4.77 20.54 9.23
C ALA A 148 -6.23 20.09 8.98
N ASP A 149 -7.20 20.77 9.59
CA ASP A 149 -8.62 20.35 9.54
C ASP A 149 -9.22 20.36 8.12
N ASP A 150 -8.61 21.10 7.18
CA ASP A 150 -8.99 21.17 5.77
C ASP A 150 -8.28 20.12 4.89
N VAL A 151 -7.30 19.41 5.43
CA VAL A 151 -6.48 18.42 4.71
C VAL A 151 -7.06 17.03 4.88
N ASN A 152 -7.33 16.34 3.77
CA ASN A 152 -7.86 14.98 3.81
C ASN A 152 -6.72 13.96 3.83
N ILE A 153 -6.77 12.98 4.73
CA ILE A 153 -5.86 11.84 4.72
C ILE A 153 -6.57 10.65 4.07
N LEU A 154 -5.89 9.97 3.15
CA LEU A 154 -6.30 8.67 2.61
C LEU A 154 -5.17 7.66 2.80
N SER A 155 -5.26 6.81 3.82
CA SER A 155 -4.34 5.68 3.94
C SER A 155 -4.85 4.48 3.13
N VAL A 156 -3.96 3.76 2.47
CA VAL A 156 -4.31 2.60 1.66
C VAL A 156 -3.53 1.39 2.14
N CYS A 157 -4.18 0.22 2.23
CA CYS A 157 -3.50 -1.03 2.57
C CYS A 157 -2.80 -0.89 3.94
N ASP A 158 -1.55 -1.32 4.02
CA ASP A 158 -0.71 -1.19 5.22
C ASP A 158 -0.14 0.23 5.42
N GLY A 159 -0.45 1.19 4.53
CA GLY A 159 -0.28 2.61 4.81
C GLY A 159 -1.03 3.08 6.06
N ALA A 160 -2.02 2.29 6.50
CA ALA A 160 -2.68 2.44 7.79
C ALA A 160 -1.70 2.38 8.98
N ALA A 161 -0.59 1.63 8.90
CA ALA A 161 0.43 1.62 9.95
C ALA A 161 1.15 2.97 10.04
N THR A 162 1.53 3.55 8.91
CA THR A 162 2.11 4.90 8.85
C THR A 162 1.11 5.92 9.35
N ALA A 163 -0.14 5.85 8.89
CA ALA A 163 -1.21 6.75 9.31
C ALA A 163 -1.48 6.65 10.82
N ALA A 164 -1.51 5.45 11.40
CA ALA A 164 -1.65 5.26 12.83
C ALA A 164 -0.45 5.81 13.62
N ALA A 165 0.77 5.66 13.10
CA ALA A 165 1.99 6.21 13.74
C ALA A 165 2.01 7.75 13.81
N THR A 166 1.25 8.44 12.96
CA THR A 166 1.09 9.91 13.07
C THR A 166 0.36 10.32 14.35
N GLY A 167 -0.48 9.43 14.91
CA GLY A 167 -1.41 9.71 15.99
C GLY A 167 -2.71 10.42 15.55
N LEU A 168 -2.84 10.77 14.26
CA LEU A 168 -4.04 11.47 13.74
C LEU A 168 -5.30 10.61 13.86
N PHE A 169 -5.16 9.30 13.76
CA PHE A 169 -6.26 8.34 13.85
C PHE A 169 -6.55 7.86 15.30
N ASP A 170 -5.91 8.42 16.32
CA ASP A 170 -6.18 8.05 17.73
C ASP A 170 -7.66 8.27 18.06
N GLY A 171 -8.37 7.19 18.43
CA GLY A 171 -9.82 7.22 18.70
C GLY A 171 -10.71 7.40 17.46
N LYS A 172 -10.17 7.28 16.24
CA LYS A 172 -10.90 7.40 14.97
C LYS A 172 -10.96 6.07 14.21
N PRO A 173 -12.00 5.85 13.39
CA PRO A 173 -12.10 4.66 12.54
C PRO A 173 -10.91 4.55 11.58
N ILE A 174 -10.29 3.37 11.53
CA ILE A 174 -9.25 3.04 10.55
C ILE A 174 -9.37 1.57 10.13
N THR A 175 -8.98 1.23 8.91
CA THR A 175 -8.84 -0.15 8.42
C THR A 175 -7.48 -0.35 7.76
N ALA A 176 -7.09 -1.60 7.52
CA ALA A 176 -5.82 -1.98 6.91
C ALA A 176 -5.99 -3.24 6.05
N HIS A 177 -4.92 -3.64 5.36
CA HIS A 177 -4.92 -4.87 4.59
C HIS A 177 -5.23 -6.09 5.48
N ALA A 178 -6.08 -6.99 4.99
CA ALA A 178 -6.60 -8.09 5.80
C ALA A 178 -5.47 -8.97 6.39
N SER A 179 -4.43 -9.28 5.61
CA SER A 179 -3.34 -10.17 6.06
C SER A 179 -2.55 -9.65 7.24
N ASP A 180 -2.42 -8.32 7.38
CA ASP A 180 -1.54 -7.67 8.34
C ASP A 180 -2.32 -6.90 9.42
N TYR A 181 -3.63 -6.80 9.24
CA TYR A 181 -4.56 -6.10 10.12
C TYR A 181 -4.36 -6.40 11.60
N GLU A 182 -4.34 -7.67 12.01
CA GLU A 182 -4.22 -8.03 13.44
C GLU A 182 -2.84 -7.65 14.00
N GLY A 183 -1.79 -7.75 13.19
CA GLY A 183 -0.44 -7.34 13.57
C GLY A 183 -0.34 -5.82 13.75
N ILE A 184 -0.84 -5.06 12.79
CA ILE A 184 -0.86 -3.59 12.83
C ILE A 184 -1.73 -3.11 14.01
N LYS A 185 -2.92 -3.68 14.18
CA LYS A 185 -3.83 -3.37 15.30
C LYS A 185 -3.20 -3.64 16.65
N ALA A 186 -2.45 -4.73 16.80
CA ALA A 186 -1.77 -5.05 18.05
C ALA A 186 -0.69 -4.01 18.42
N SER A 187 -0.01 -3.46 17.42
CA SER A 187 1.06 -2.46 17.55
C SER A 187 0.52 -1.04 17.73
N PHE A 188 -0.61 -0.70 17.11
CA PHE A 188 -1.22 0.62 17.17
C PHE A 188 -2.63 0.52 17.77
N ARG A 189 -2.75 0.51 19.10
CA ARG A 189 -4.02 0.19 19.78
C ARG A 189 -5.02 1.34 19.94
N LYS A 190 -4.59 2.57 19.67
CA LYS A 190 -5.41 3.76 19.93
C LYS A 190 -6.48 4.04 18.86
N PRO A 191 -6.25 3.78 17.56
CA PRO A 191 -7.31 3.88 16.56
C PRO A 191 -8.44 2.86 16.77
N LEU A 192 -9.61 3.17 16.22
CA LEU A 192 -10.77 2.28 16.20
C LEU A 192 -10.69 1.41 14.94
N TRP A 193 -10.11 0.22 15.08
CA TRP A 193 -9.89 -0.69 13.97
C TRP A 193 -11.19 -1.36 13.47
N ILE A 194 -11.51 -1.17 12.19
CA ILE A 194 -12.71 -1.69 11.50
C ILE A 194 -12.31 -2.73 10.43
N GLN A 195 -12.95 -3.90 10.43
CA GLN A 195 -12.82 -4.94 9.38
C GLN A 195 -14.04 -5.01 8.46
N ASN A 196 -13.91 -5.75 7.36
CA ASN A 196 -14.99 -6.06 6.42
C ASN A 196 -15.61 -4.81 5.77
N THR A 197 -14.75 -3.82 5.51
CA THR A 197 -15.10 -2.61 4.78
C THR A 197 -14.00 -2.27 3.80
N SER A 198 -14.37 -1.76 2.62
CA SER A 198 -13.40 -1.23 1.66
C SER A 198 -12.84 0.10 2.12
N VAL A 199 -13.66 0.93 2.78
CA VAL A 199 -13.30 2.28 3.24
C VAL A 199 -13.79 2.46 4.68
N SER A 200 -12.93 3.00 5.54
CA SER A 200 -13.25 3.39 6.92
C SER A 200 -12.75 4.80 7.16
N GLY A 201 -13.49 5.62 7.89
CA GLY A 201 -13.06 6.98 8.16
C GLY A 201 -14.05 7.82 8.96
N SER A 202 -13.61 9.01 9.35
CA SER A 202 -14.40 10.01 10.03
C SER A 202 -13.84 11.41 9.74
N GLY A 203 -14.72 12.34 9.33
CA GLY A 203 -14.31 13.70 8.97
C GLY A 203 -13.43 13.70 7.72
N ASN A 204 -12.21 14.22 7.84
CA ASN A 204 -11.18 14.30 6.81
C ASN A 204 -10.18 13.13 6.87
N LEU A 205 -10.39 12.12 7.73
CA LEU A 205 -9.49 10.98 7.90
C LEU A 205 -10.11 9.71 7.33
N PHE A 206 -9.55 9.20 6.24
CA PHE A 206 -10.00 8.01 5.53
C PHE A 206 -8.89 6.96 5.41
N SER A 207 -9.30 5.70 5.37
CA SER A 207 -8.44 4.54 5.21
C SER A 207 -9.14 3.47 4.36
N THR A 208 -8.38 2.65 3.64
CA THR A 208 -8.92 1.55 2.84
C THR A 208 -8.26 0.22 3.18
N ALA A 209 -9.01 -0.87 3.02
CA ALA A 209 -8.52 -2.20 3.40
C ALA A 209 -7.51 -2.76 2.39
N GLY A 210 -7.95 -3.42 1.32
CA GLY A 210 -7.06 -4.06 0.35
C GLY A 210 -6.45 -3.10 -0.67
N VAL A 211 -5.47 -3.59 -1.42
CA VAL A 211 -4.81 -2.86 -2.51
C VAL A 211 -5.82 -2.34 -3.54
N SER A 212 -6.75 -3.19 -4.00
CA SER A 212 -7.79 -2.76 -4.94
C SER A 212 -8.71 -1.67 -4.35
N ASN A 213 -8.82 -1.60 -3.01
CA ASN A 213 -9.64 -0.62 -2.31
C ASN A 213 -9.11 0.81 -2.36
N ALA A 214 -7.89 1.01 -2.88
CA ALA A 214 -7.40 2.33 -3.28
C ALA A 214 -8.39 3.04 -4.24
N THR A 215 -9.08 2.29 -5.10
CA THR A 215 -10.08 2.81 -6.03
C THR A 215 -11.28 3.37 -5.28
N GLU A 216 -11.88 2.58 -4.37
CA GLU A 216 -13.03 2.98 -3.58
C GLU A 216 -12.73 4.21 -2.71
N GLY A 217 -11.57 4.25 -2.05
CA GLY A 217 -11.16 5.39 -1.23
C GLY A 217 -10.96 6.67 -2.06
N SER A 218 -10.30 6.55 -3.22
CA SER A 218 -10.09 7.68 -4.13
C SER A 218 -11.40 8.22 -4.66
N LEU A 219 -12.30 7.36 -5.14
CA LEU A 219 -13.63 7.78 -5.64
C LEU A 219 -14.48 8.41 -4.52
N THR A 220 -14.41 7.90 -3.29
CA THR A 220 -15.08 8.49 -2.13
C THR A 220 -14.61 9.94 -1.90
N LEU A 221 -13.29 10.16 -1.86
CA LEU A 221 -12.74 11.51 -1.70
C LEU A 221 -13.01 12.41 -2.91
N ILE A 222 -12.97 11.89 -4.14
CA ILE A 222 -13.31 12.65 -5.34
C ILE A 222 -14.76 13.15 -5.25
N SER A 223 -15.70 12.32 -4.80
CA SER A 223 -17.09 12.75 -4.59
C SER A 223 -17.20 13.82 -3.52
N GLN A 224 -16.45 13.70 -2.42
CA GLN A 224 -16.45 14.66 -1.32
C GLN A 224 -15.87 16.02 -1.75
N LEU A 225 -14.77 16.02 -2.51
CA LEU A 225 -14.01 17.22 -2.85
C LEU A 225 -14.51 17.93 -4.11
N PHE A 226 -14.96 17.17 -5.10
CA PHE A 226 -15.30 17.67 -6.44
C PHE A 226 -16.75 17.39 -6.84
N GLY A 227 -17.54 16.81 -5.94
CA GLY A 227 -18.95 16.49 -6.14
C GLY A 227 -19.19 15.17 -6.88
N LYS A 228 -20.39 14.61 -6.70
CA LYS A 228 -20.82 13.34 -7.28
C LYS A 228 -20.68 13.29 -8.80
N GLU A 229 -20.97 14.38 -9.51
CA GLU A 229 -20.87 14.43 -10.98
C GLU A 229 -19.43 14.19 -11.47
N THR A 230 -18.43 14.78 -10.80
CA THR A 230 -17.02 14.56 -11.12
C THR A 230 -16.64 13.10 -10.88
N MET A 231 -17.06 12.52 -9.76
CA MET A 231 -16.85 11.10 -9.47
C MET A 231 -17.48 10.20 -10.55
N GLN A 232 -18.71 10.48 -11.00
CA GLN A 232 -19.37 9.70 -12.06
C GLN A 232 -18.61 9.74 -13.38
N LYS A 233 -18.06 10.91 -13.76
CA LYS A 233 -17.21 11.03 -14.95
C LYS A 233 -15.96 10.16 -14.83
N VAL A 234 -15.31 10.15 -13.67
CA VAL A 234 -14.16 9.28 -13.41
C VAL A 234 -14.55 7.79 -13.47
N ILE A 235 -15.67 7.40 -12.84
CA ILE A 235 -16.22 6.02 -12.91
C ILE A 235 -16.42 5.57 -14.35
N ALA A 236 -17.05 6.41 -15.17
CA ALA A 236 -17.27 6.12 -16.60
C ALA A 236 -15.95 5.99 -17.36
N ASN A 237 -14.96 6.85 -17.09
CA ASN A 237 -13.65 6.83 -17.74
C ASN A 237 -12.86 5.54 -17.47
N ILE A 238 -13.05 4.91 -16.31
CA ILE A 238 -12.37 3.65 -15.96
C ILE A 238 -13.25 2.41 -16.14
N SER A 239 -14.46 2.57 -16.67
CA SER A 239 -15.47 1.50 -16.77
C SER A 239 -15.67 0.77 -15.42
N TYR A 240 -15.69 1.53 -14.32
CA TYR A 240 -15.93 0.94 -12.99
C TYR A 240 -17.35 0.38 -12.95
N PRO A 241 -17.54 -0.87 -12.47
CA PRO A 241 -18.79 -1.61 -12.69
C PRO A 241 -19.98 -1.14 -11.84
N TYR A 242 -19.80 -0.14 -10.97
CA TYR A 242 -20.83 0.36 -10.07
C TYR A 242 -20.98 1.87 -10.18
N ASP A 243 -22.19 2.38 -9.93
CA ASP A 243 -22.46 3.83 -9.93
C ASP A 243 -21.90 4.54 -8.68
N SER A 244 -21.35 3.80 -7.72
CA SER A 244 -20.77 4.37 -6.50
C SER A 244 -19.69 3.46 -5.94
N PRO A 245 -18.75 3.99 -5.15
CA PRO A 245 -17.73 3.19 -4.48
C PRO A 245 -18.37 2.06 -3.69
N LYS A 246 -17.91 0.83 -3.91
CA LYS A 246 -18.41 -0.33 -3.18
C LYS A 246 -17.79 -0.39 -1.79
N LEU A 247 -18.55 -0.05 -0.76
CA LEU A 247 -18.03 0.00 0.60
C LEU A 247 -17.99 -1.38 1.29
N SER A 248 -18.81 -2.33 0.83
CA SER A 248 -18.80 -3.69 1.37
C SER A 248 -17.58 -4.47 0.87
N HIS A 249 -16.88 -5.10 1.81
CA HIS A 249 -15.70 -5.90 1.52
C HIS A 249 -15.61 -7.08 2.48
N GLN A 250 -15.14 -8.22 1.99
CA GLN A 250 -14.83 -9.37 2.85
C GLN A 250 -13.32 -9.43 3.06
N SER A 251 -12.87 -9.01 4.23
CA SER A 251 -11.45 -8.97 4.61
C SER A 251 -10.94 -10.37 5.00
N ASN A 252 -11.05 -11.33 4.09
CA ASN A 252 -10.67 -12.70 4.34
C ASN A 252 -9.15 -12.85 4.44
N THR A 253 -8.68 -13.60 5.43
CA THR A 253 -7.26 -13.91 5.62
C THR A 253 -7.02 -15.41 5.46
N PHE A 254 -5.80 -15.80 5.05
CA PHE A 254 -5.42 -17.20 5.06
C PHE A 254 -5.17 -17.67 6.49
N HIS A 255 -6.07 -18.50 7.00
CA HIS A 255 -5.89 -19.12 8.30
C HIS A 255 -4.82 -20.22 8.26
N PHE A 256 -4.35 -20.64 9.43
CA PHE A 256 -3.37 -21.71 9.54
C PHE A 256 -3.79 -22.99 8.78
N ARG A 257 -5.08 -23.34 8.85
CA ARG A 257 -5.65 -24.50 8.12
C ARG A 257 -5.56 -24.33 6.61
N ASP A 258 -5.74 -23.13 6.09
CA ASP A 258 -5.62 -22.83 4.66
C ASP A 258 -4.17 -22.99 4.21
N LYS A 259 -3.22 -22.46 4.99
CA LYS A 259 -1.78 -22.62 4.74
C LYS A 259 -1.36 -24.10 4.73
N VAL A 260 -1.80 -24.88 5.70
CA VAL A 260 -1.56 -26.34 5.75
C VAL A 260 -2.20 -27.04 4.53
N THR A 261 -3.38 -26.60 4.11
CA THR A 261 -4.08 -27.17 2.96
C THR A 261 -3.35 -26.85 1.65
N ILE A 262 -2.89 -25.61 1.48
CA ILE A 262 -2.06 -25.18 0.34
C ILE A 262 -0.74 -25.97 0.32
N ALA A 263 -0.03 -26.05 1.44
CA ALA A 263 1.22 -26.81 1.54
C ALA A 263 1.01 -28.29 1.20
N LYS A 264 -0.04 -28.94 1.75
CA LYS A 264 -0.39 -30.32 1.41
C LYS A 264 -0.70 -30.49 -0.08
N LYS A 265 -1.39 -29.53 -0.70
CA LYS A 265 -1.67 -29.56 -2.15
C LYS A 265 -0.40 -29.43 -2.99
N LEU A 266 0.49 -28.50 -2.64
CA LEU A 266 1.77 -28.29 -3.34
C LEU A 266 2.71 -29.51 -3.24
N ILE A 267 2.77 -30.14 -2.05
CA ILE A 267 3.70 -31.26 -1.80
C ILE A 267 3.17 -32.59 -2.34
N PHE A 268 1.87 -32.87 -2.18
CA PHE A 268 1.34 -34.24 -2.36
C PHE A 268 0.38 -34.44 -3.54
N ARG A 269 -0.06 -33.39 -4.25
CA ARG A 269 -0.99 -33.56 -5.38
C ARG A 269 -0.37 -33.13 -6.71
N LYS A 270 -0.37 -34.04 -7.69
CA LYS A 270 -0.02 -33.76 -9.11
C LYS A 270 -0.98 -32.78 -9.81
N ASN A 271 -2.03 -32.29 -9.15
CA ASN A 271 -3.00 -31.37 -9.73
C ASN A 271 -2.57 -29.91 -9.53
N LYS A 272 -1.95 -29.36 -10.59
CA LYS A 272 -1.53 -27.95 -10.73
C LYS A 272 -2.69 -26.95 -10.82
N LYS A 273 -3.96 -27.38 -10.75
CA LYS A 273 -5.11 -26.46 -10.75
C LYS A 273 -5.33 -25.92 -9.33
N LEU A 274 -4.47 -24.99 -8.92
CA LEU A 274 -4.81 -24.03 -7.87
C LEU A 274 -5.74 -23.01 -8.53
N GLY A 275 -6.99 -22.94 -8.08
CA GLY A 275 -7.95 -21.93 -8.50
C GLY A 275 -8.51 -21.24 -7.27
N PHE A 276 -8.69 -19.93 -7.37
CA PHE A 276 -9.50 -19.19 -6.40
C PHE A 276 -10.95 -19.27 -6.88
N LEU A 277 -11.86 -19.68 -6.00
CA LEU A 277 -13.28 -19.53 -6.27
C LEU A 277 -13.57 -18.03 -6.17
N LEU A 278 -13.78 -17.40 -7.32
CA LEU A 278 -14.33 -16.06 -7.36
C LEU A 278 -15.81 -16.19 -7.02
N GLN A 279 -16.19 -15.73 -5.84
CA GLN A 279 -17.58 -15.51 -5.50
C GLN A 279 -17.94 -14.10 -5.97
N ASP A 280 -19.19 -13.88 -6.34
CA ASP A 280 -19.71 -12.53 -6.59
C ASP A 280 -19.62 -11.75 -5.27
N GLY A 281 -18.49 -11.08 -5.08
CA GLY A 281 -18.26 -10.12 -4.02
C GLY A 281 -18.92 -8.83 -4.41
#